data_AF-A0A2N1MCQ2-F1
#
_entry.id   AF-A0A2N1MCQ2-F1
#
_cell.length_a   1.000
_cell.length_b   1.000
_cell.length_c   1.000
_cell.angle_alpha   90.00
_cell.angle_beta   90.00
_cell.angle_gamma   90.00
#
_symmetry.space_group_name_H-M   'P 1'
#
loop_
_entity.id
_entity.type
_entity.pdbx_description
1 polymer ?
#
loop_
_entity_poly.entity_id
_entity_poly.type
_entity_poly.pdbx_seq_one_letter_code
_entity_poly.pdbx_strand_id
1 'polypeptide(L)'
;MDIFTHHLDLGPKNKDENEIVAGVSRQSKFRVKLAEGGVNPAIIEEFAKDKKLIQDSNKIQKEQTKKRLANSGKIRIPKHLSSARVLKRIQNMDVSKVPTKEDLVDVIVMLSMRPAEVRSLQINHYEPDPSNIPAWYKEGYSWYCTGYLKSKGEKKENPDPRPFLSMEKNPERARELLTWIQDAIKAKKLRDPVYTESGTRSAWPFNEFLKQEPYKSIQELH
;
A
#
# COMPACT_ATOMS: atom_id res chain seq x y z
N MET A 1 12.30 28.65 15.64
CA MET A 1 12.80 27.31 15.97
C MET A 1 13.73 26.90 14.83
N ASP A 2 14.98 26.51 15.13
CA ASP A 2 15.99 26.18 14.12
C ASP A 2 15.71 24.80 13.49
N ILE A 3 15.76 24.72 12.15
CA ILE A 3 15.54 23.50 11.36
C ILE A 3 16.49 22.39 11.83
N PHE A 4 17.73 22.76 12.13
CA PHE A 4 18.75 21.82 12.58
C PHE A 4 18.43 21.22 13.94
N THR A 5 18.07 22.05 14.94
CA THR A 5 17.68 21.58 16.27
C THR A 5 16.49 20.62 16.20
N HIS A 6 15.45 20.97 15.44
CA HIS A 6 14.28 20.10 15.31
C HIS A 6 14.61 18.78 14.57
N HIS A 7 15.51 18.82 13.59
CA HIS A 7 15.98 17.61 12.92
C HIS A 7 16.71 16.65 13.88
N LEU A 8 17.56 17.18 14.76
CA LEU A 8 18.25 16.40 15.78
C LEU A 8 17.27 15.77 16.78
N ASP A 9 16.28 16.53 17.25
CA ASP A 9 15.25 16.04 18.17
C ASP A 9 14.43 14.87 17.60
N LEU A 10 14.25 14.86 16.27
CA LEU A 10 13.55 13.78 15.55
C LEU A 10 14.41 12.55 15.29
N GLY A 11 15.73 12.65 15.53
CA GLY A 11 16.70 11.59 15.35
C GLY A 11 16.47 10.38 16.27
N PRO A 12 17.34 9.37 16.19
CA PRO A 12 17.24 8.19 17.04
C PRO A 12 17.57 8.55 18.49
N LYS A 13 16.74 8.07 19.42
CA LYS A 13 16.92 8.32 20.86
C LYS A 13 18.02 7.45 21.49
N ASN A 14 18.38 6.35 20.85
CA ASN A 14 19.40 5.43 21.31
C ASN A 14 20.02 4.68 20.12
N LYS A 15 20.95 3.75 20.40
CA LYS A 15 21.67 2.97 19.39
C LYS A 15 20.95 1.69 18.94
N ASP A 16 19.71 1.47 19.35
CA ASP A 16 18.91 0.32 18.90
C ASP A 16 18.65 0.41 17.39
N GLU A 17 18.77 -0.71 16.68
CA GLU A 17 18.60 -0.75 15.23
C GLU A 17 17.21 -0.28 14.78
N ASN A 18 16.15 -0.64 15.51
CA ASN A 18 14.79 -0.23 15.17
C ASN A 18 14.59 1.25 15.42
N GLU A 19 15.20 1.78 16.49
CA GLU A 19 15.16 3.21 16.80
C GLU A 19 15.95 4.04 15.79
N ILE A 20 17.09 3.55 15.29
CA ILE A 20 17.83 4.16 14.17
C ILE A 20 16.93 4.26 12.94
N VAL A 21 16.29 3.15 12.56
CA VAL A 21 15.37 3.12 11.40
C VAL A 21 14.16 4.04 11.60
N ALA A 22 13.58 4.04 12.80
CA ALA A 22 12.44 4.88 13.12
C ALA A 22 12.80 6.38 13.14
N GLY A 23 13.94 6.74 13.72
CA GLY A 23 14.48 8.10 13.75
C GLY A 23 14.72 8.66 12.35
N VAL A 24 15.40 7.90 11.49
CA VAL A 24 15.60 8.30 10.09
C VAL A 24 14.27 8.47 9.35
N SER A 25 13.26 7.63 9.65
CA SER A 25 11.92 7.77 9.09
C SER A 25 11.24 9.08 9.52
N ARG A 26 11.34 9.46 10.81
CA ARG A 26 10.81 10.72 11.34
C ARG A 26 11.47 11.92 10.68
N GLN A 27 12.80 11.94 10.60
CA GLN A 27 13.56 12.98 9.92
C GLN A 27 13.22 13.07 8.43
N SER A 28 12.96 11.95 7.76
CA SER A 28 12.52 11.94 6.36
C SER A 28 11.14 12.57 6.17
N LYS A 29 10.18 12.25 7.04
CA LYS A 29 8.86 12.90 7.03
C LYS A 29 8.97 14.41 7.28
N PHE A 30 9.87 14.83 8.17
CA PHE A 30 10.14 16.24 8.41
C PHE A 30 10.65 16.96 7.16
N ARG A 31 11.61 16.38 6.43
CA ARG A 31 12.08 16.91 5.14
C ARG A 31 10.97 17.08 4.11
N VAL A 32 10.05 16.11 4.02
CA VAL A 32 8.88 16.21 3.12
C VAL A 32 7.99 17.39 3.51
N LYS A 33 7.69 17.56 4.80
CA LYS A 33 6.91 18.70 5.29
C LYS A 33 7.59 20.05 5.04
N LEU A 34 8.91 20.13 5.18
CA LEU A 34 9.68 21.34 4.85
C LEU A 34 9.54 21.69 3.37
N ALA A 35 9.66 20.69 2.48
CA ALA A 35 9.48 20.89 1.04
C ALA A 35 8.05 21.31 0.68
N GLU A 36 7.04 20.69 1.28
CA GLU A 36 5.63 21.08 1.14
C GLU A 36 5.36 22.51 1.65
N GLY A 37 6.12 22.96 2.65
CA GLY A 37 6.11 24.34 3.16
C GLY A 37 6.94 25.33 2.34
N GLY A 38 7.50 24.94 1.19
CA GLY A 38 8.25 25.84 0.30
C GLY A 38 9.68 26.13 0.72
N VAL A 39 10.25 25.39 1.68
CA VAL A 39 11.65 25.56 2.09
C VAL A 39 12.60 25.16 0.96
N ASN A 40 13.62 25.98 0.72
CA ASN A 40 14.60 25.74 -0.35
C ASN A 40 15.26 24.35 -0.20
N PRO A 41 15.30 23.52 -1.27
CA PRO A 41 15.94 22.21 -1.23
C PRO A 41 17.39 22.22 -0.74
N ALA A 42 18.17 23.26 -1.03
CA ALA A 42 19.55 23.39 -0.56
C ALA A 42 19.62 23.48 0.97
N ILE A 43 18.70 24.24 1.59
CA ILE A 43 18.59 24.37 3.05
C ILE A 43 18.18 23.03 3.67
N ILE A 44 17.24 22.30 3.05
CA ILE A 44 16.83 20.97 3.51
C ILE A 44 17.99 19.97 3.43
N GLU A 45 18.78 20.02 2.35
CA GLU A 45 19.95 19.16 2.15
C GLU A 45 21.04 19.44 3.20
N GLU A 46 21.28 20.71 3.52
CA GLU A 46 22.32 21.13 4.46
C GLU A 46 21.94 20.84 5.91
N PHE A 47 20.73 21.22 6.34
CA PHE A 47 20.36 21.23 7.76
C PHE A 47 19.49 20.06 8.22
N ALA A 48 18.88 19.31 7.30
CA ALA A 48 17.93 18.25 7.64
C ALA A 48 18.28 16.88 7.04
N LYS A 49 19.51 16.69 6.54
CA LYS A 49 19.96 15.44 5.93
C LYS A 49 21.30 14.94 6.45
N ASP A 50 21.21 14.08 7.46
CA ASP A 50 22.36 13.28 7.91
C ASP A 50 22.62 12.09 6.96
N LYS A 51 23.62 12.24 6.09
CA LYS A 51 24.02 11.19 5.12
C LYS A 51 24.52 9.92 5.82
N LYS A 52 25.26 10.04 6.92
CA LYS A 52 25.86 8.90 7.62
C LYS A 52 24.77 8.07 8.29
N LEU A 53 23.88 8.72 9.02
CA LEU A 53 22.76 8.05 9.68
C LEU A 53 21.81 7.37 8.67
N ILE A 54 21.57 8.00 7.52
CA ILE A 54 20.79 7.39 6.42
C ILE A 54 21.48 6.12 5.90
N GLN A 55 22.81 6.15 5.70
CA GLN A 55 23.56 4.97 5.26
C GLN A 55 23.48 3.83 6.27
N ASP A 56 23.65 4.13 7.56
CA ASP A 56 23.55 3.15 8.64
C ASP A 56 22.14 2.53 8.70
N SER A 57 21.08 3.34 8.66
CA SER A 57 19.69 2.87 8.59
C SER A 57 19.45 1.99 7.36
N ASN A 58 19.97 2.37 6.18
CA ASN A 58 19.80 1.57 4.96
C ASN A 58 20.51 0.21 5.08
N LYS A 59 21.71 0.17 5.70
CA LYS A 59 22.44 -1.07 5.96
C LYS A 59 21.64 -1.98 6.90
N ILE A 60 21.11 -1.44 8.00
CA ILE A 60 20.25 -2.17 8.94
C ILE A 60 19.03 -2.77 8.20
N GLN A 61 18.29 -1.97 7.44
CA GLN A 61 17.12 -2.44 6.69
C GLN A 61 17.48 -3.53 5.67
N LYS A 62 18.62 -3.42 5.00
CA LYS A 62 19.11 -4.42 4.05
C LYS A 62 19.38 -5.75 4.74
N GLU A 63 20.08 -5.74 5.87
CA GLU A 63 20.38 -6.96 6.63
C GLU A 63 19.12 -7.58 7.23
N GLN A 64 18.20 -6.77 7.77
CA GLN A 64 16.89 -7.24 8.23
C GLN A 64 16.09 -7.89 7.09
N THR A 65 16.11 -7.31 5.89
CA THR A 65 15.42 -7.87 4.72
C THR A 65 16.03 -9.20 4.30
N LYS A 66 17.36 -9.32 4.26
CA LYS A 66 18.05 -10.61 3.99
C LYS A 66 17.68 -11.67 5.01
N LYS A 67 17.68 -11.34 6.31
CA LYS A 67 17.25 -12.25 7.39
C LYS A 67 15.81 -12.72 7.19
N ARG A 68 14.89 -11.82 6.82
CA ARG A 68 13.49 -12.18 6.53
C ARG A 68 13.38 -13.09 5.31
N LEU A 69 14.14 -12.82 4.26
CA LEU A 69 14.15 -13.64 3.04
C LEU A 69 14.73 -15.03 3.29
N ALA A 70 15.82 -15.14 4.05
CA ALA A 70 16.38 -16.42 4.47
C ALA A 70 15.39 -17.24 5.34
N ASN A 71 14.53 -16.55 6.10
CA ASN A 71 13.46 -17.16 6.87
C ASN A 71 12.13 -17.28 6.11
N SER A 72 12.07 -16.92 4.81
CA SER A 72 10.81 -16.89 4.06
C SER A 72 10.19 -18.28 3.89
N GLY A 73 11.00 -19.33 3.79
CA GLY A 73 10.52 -20.72 3.81
C GLY A 73 9.83 -21.12 5.14
N LYS A 74 9.98 -20.33 6.20
CA LYS A 74 9.27 -20.48 7.48
C LYS A 74 8.04 -19.58 7.61
N ILE A 75 7.83 -18.62 6.71
CA ILE A 75 6.65 -17.76 6.72
C ILE A 75 5.47 -18.60 6.23
N ARG A 76 4.73 -19.17 7.18
CA ARG A 76 3.48 -19.86 6.90
C ARG A 76 2.44 -18.81 6.54
N ILE A 77 1.98 -18.81 5.30
CA ILE A 77 0.79 -18.06 4.89
C ILE A 77 -0.35 -18.59 5.76
N PRO A 78 -1.09 -17.72 6.49
CA PRO A 78 -2.23 -18.15 7.27
C PRO A 78 -3.19 -18.96 6.41
N LYS A 79 -3.71 -20.08 6.91
CA LYS A 79 -4.52 -21.01 6.08
C LYS A 79 -5.70 -20.29 5.41
N HIS A 80 -6.29 -19.31 6.11
CA HIS A 80 -7.41 -18.51 5.63
C HIS A 80 -7.07 -17.54 4.49
N LEU A 81 -5.79 -17.27 4.23
CA LEU A 81 -5.26 -16.48 3.10
C LEU A 81 -4.70 -17.36 1.97
N SER A 82 -4.86 -18.68 2.03
CA SER A 82 -4.50 -19.54 0.90
C SER A 82 -5.30 -19.18 -0.36
N SER A 83 -4.65 -19.23 -1.52
CA SER A 83 -5.27 -18.83 -2.79
C SER A 83 -6.57 -19.59 -3.08
N ALA A 84 -6.64 -20.88 -2.74
CA ALA A 84 -7.86 -21.67 -2.94
C ALA A 84 -9.04 -21.19 -2.09
N ARG A 85 -8.80 -20.79 -0.83
CA ARG A 85 -9.86 -20.29 0.05
C ARG A 85 -10.31 -18.89 -0.35
N VAL A 86 -9.36 -18.00 -0.64
CA VAL A 86 -9.63 -16.65 -1.11
C VAL A 86 -10.44 -16.70 -2.42
N LEU A 87 -10.01 -17.51 -3.39
CA LEU A 87 -10.73 -17.69 -4.66
C LEU A 87 -12.16 -18.20 -4.43
N LYS A 88 -12.34 -19.18 -3.55
CA LYS A 88 -13.68 -19.69 -3.22
C LYS A 88 -14.56 -18.59 -2.63
N ARG A 89 -14.04 -17.71 -1.77
CA ARG A 89 -14.83 -16.59 -1.23
C ARG A 89 -15.18 -15.57 -2.31
N ILE A 90 -14.21 -15.16 -3.13
CA ILE A 90 -14.41 -14.24 -4.26
C ILE A 90 -15.54 -14.71 -5.18
N GLN A 91 -15.53 -15.99 -5.55
CA GLN A 91 -16.55 -16.59 -6.42
C GLN A 91 -17.97 -16.56 -5.81
N ASN A 92 -18.07 -16.51 -4.49
CA ASN A 92 -19.34 -16.50 -3.76
C ASN A 92 -19.70 -15.10 -3.19
N MET A 93 -18.93 -14.06 -3.50
CA MET A 93 -19.22 -12.70 -3.03
C MET A 93 -20.52 -12.18 -3.62
N ASP A 94 -21.33 -11.58 -2.75
CA ASP A 94 -22.61 -10.98 -3.09
C ASP A 94 -22.51 -9.45 -3.03
N VAL A 95 -22.33 -8.83 -4.20
CA VAL A 95 -22.14 -7.37 -4.34
C VAL A 95 -23.39 -6.56 -4.00
N SER A 96 -24.55 -7.21 -3.79
CA SER A 96 -25.76 -6.53 -3.32
C SER A 96 -25.71 -6.19 -1.82
N LYS A 97 -24.80 -6.82 -1.07
CA LYS A 97 -24.63 -6.61 0.38
C LYS A 97 -23.57 -5.55 0.66
N VAL A 98 -23.53 -5.08 1.91
CA VAL A 98 -22.43 -4.24 2.39
C VAL A 98 -21.19 -5.13 2.54
N PRO A 99 -20.03 -4.76 1.96
CA PRO A 99 -18.83 -5.56 2.09
C PRO A 99 -18.32 -5.57 3.52
N THR A 100 -17.81 -6.73 3.92
CA THR A 100 -17.12 -6.93 5.18
C THR A 100 -15.64 -6.60 5.06
N LYS A 101 -14.95 -6.58 6.21
CA LYS A 101 -13.49 -6.46 6.24
C LYS A 101 -12.79 -7.69 5.63
N GLU A 102 -13.41 -8.88 5.64
CA GLU A 102 -12.88 -10.07 4.96
C GLU A 102 -12.95 -9.89 3.44
N ASP A 103 -14.06 -9.36 2.92
CA ASP A 103 -14.21 -9.07 1.49
C ASP A 103 -13.14 -8.09 0.98
N LEU A 104 -12.84 -7.06 1.78
CA LEU A 104 -11.74 -6.13 1.51
C LEU A 104 -10.39 -6.85 1.40
N VAL A 105 -10.10 -7.77 2.31
CA VAL A 105 -8.85 -8.54 2.28
C VAL A 105 -8.78 -9.42 1.04
N ASP A 106 -9.87 -10.12 0.73
CA ASP A 106 -9.95 -10.99 -0.43
C ASP A 106 -9.75 -10.21 -1.73
N VAL A 107 -10.35 -9.04 -1.89
CA VAL A 107 -10.14 -8.16 -3.06
C VAL A 107 -8.69 -7.63 -3.12
N ILE A 108 -8.08 -7.30 -1.98
CA ILE A 108 -6.65 -6.93 -1.93
C ILE A 108 -5.75 -8.09 -2.39
N VAL A 109 -6.02 -9.32 -1.95
CA VAL A 109 -5.28 -10.52 -2.34
C VAL A 109 -5.52 -10.86 -3.81
N MET A 110 -6.77 -10.80 -4.26
CA MET A 110 -7.21 -11.03 -5.64
C MET A 110 -6.38 -10.23 -6.64
N LEU A 111 -6.23 -8.93 -6.38
CA LEU A 111 -5.53 -7.98 -7.23
C LEU A 111 -4.04 -7.86 -6.89
N SER A 112 -3.58 -8.55 -5.84
CA SER A 112 -2.22 -8.43 -5.29
C SER A 112 -1.79 -6.96 -5.09
N MET A 113 -2.76 -6.11 -4.72
CA MET A 113 -2.54 -4.67 -4.56
C MET A 113 -2.11 -4.32 -3.14
N ARG A 114 -1.61 -3.10 -2.93
CA ARG A 114 -1.41 -2.60 -1.58
C ARG A 114 -2.73 -2.08 -1.00
N PRO A 115 -2.94 -2.18 0.32
CA PRO A 115 -4.11 -1.58 0.95
C PRO A 115 -4.27 -0.08 0.67
N ALA A 116 -3.15 0.65 0.55
CA ALA A 116 -3.17 2.07 0.20
C ALA A 116 -3.69 2.34 -1.22
N GLU A 117 -3.56 1.39 -2.13
CA GLU A 117 -3.96 1.52 -3.53
C GLU A 117 -5.46 1.22 -3.72
N VAL A 118 -6.17 0.69 -2.72
CA VAL A 118 -7.60 0.33 -2.79
C VAL A 118 -8.46 1.45 -3.37
N ARG A 119 -8.18 2.71 -3.02
CA ARG A 119 -8.97 3.87 -3.46
C ARG A 119 -8.59 4.44 -4.82
N SER A 120 -7.36 4.18 -5.26
CA SER A 120 -6.81 4.80 -6.47
C SER A 120 -6.72 3.82 -7.62
N LEU A 121 -6.62 2.52 -7.35
CA LEU A 121 -6.51 1.50 -8.38
C LEU A 121 -7.78 1.47 -9.23
N GLN A 122 -7.59 1.38 -10.55
CA GLN A 122 -8.68 1.24 -11.51
C GLN A 122 -8.35 0.10 -12.46
N ILE A 123 -9.38 -0.60 -12.93
CA ILE A 123 -9.27 -1.66 -13.93
C ILE A 123 -10.07 -1.20 -15.14
N ASN A 124 -9.40 -0.93 -16.25
CA ASN A 124 -10.00 -0.34 -17.43
C ASN A 124 -9.74 -1.22 -18.65
N HIS A 125 -10.76 -1.30 -19.51
CA HIS A 125 -10.58 -1.84 -20.85
C HIS A 125 -9.78 -0.84 -21.69
N TYR A 126 -8.88 -1.34 -22.53
CA TYR A 126 -8.04 -0.54 -23.39
C TYR A 126 -7.95 -1.18 -24.77
N GLU A 127 -8.40 -0.44 -25.77
CA GLU A 127 -8.21 -0.76 -27.18
C GLU A 127 -7.21 0.27 -27.76
N PRO A 128 -6.03 -0.17 -28.24
CA PRO A 128 -5.08 0.74 -28.84
C PRO A 128 -5.59 1.25 -30.19
N ASP A 129 -5.30 2.51 -30.51
CA ASP A 129 -5.34 2.97 -31.90
C ASP A 129 -4.21 2.28 -32.67
N PRO A 130 -4.49 1.50 -33.74
CA PRO A 130 -3.45 0.85 -34.53
C PRO A 130 -2.42 1.83 -35.11
N SER A 131 -2.81 3.10 -35.28
CA SER A 131 -1.96 4.17 -35.82
C SER A 131 -1.04 4.79 -34.77
N ASN A 132 -1.32 4.57 -33.47
CA ASN A 132 -0.59 5.17 -32.36
C ASN A 132 -0.63 4.28 -31.11
N ILE A 133 0.06 3.14 -31.17
CA ILE A 133 0.15 2.19 -30.06
C ILE A 133 1.12 2.74 -29.01
N PRO A 134 0.70 2.97 -27.75
CA PRO A 134 1.61 3.45 -26.72
C PRO A 134 2.70 2.44 -26.39
N ALA A 135 3.89 2.92 -26.06
CA ALA A 135 5.05 2.07 -25.73
C ALA A 135 4.82 1.13 -24.52
N TRP A 136 3.88 1.44 -23.64
CA TRP A 136 3.52 0.59 -22.49
C TRP A 136 2.52 -0.52 -22.84
N TYR A 137 1.83 -0.43 -23.98
CA TYR A 137 0.86 -1.42 -24.42
C TYR A 137 1.55 -2.76 -24.70
N LYS A 138 0.91 -3.84 -24.28
CA LYS A 138 1.34 -5.20 -24.55
C LYS A 138 0.28 -5.93 -25.35
N GLU A 139 0.69 -6.41 -26.51
CA GLU A 139 -0.14 -7.27 -27.35
C GLU A 139 -0.64 -8.50 -26.55
N GLY A 140 -1.88 -8.90 -26.79
CA GLY A 140 -2.55 -9.98 -26.06
C GLY A 140 -3.24 -9.55 -24.76
N TYR A 141 -3.19 -8.26 -24.39
CA TYR A 141 -3.93 -7.73 -23.24
C TYR A 141 -4.89 -6.61 -23.66
N SER A 142 -6.15 -6.74 -23.26
CA SER A 142 -7.19 -5.72 -23.47
C SER A 142 -7.63 -5.02 -22.17
N TRP A 143 -7.10 -5.43 -21.02
CA TRP A 143 -7.44 -4.85 -19.72
C TRP A 143 -6.19 -4.45 -18.95
N TYR A 144 -6.22 -3.26 -18.37
CA TYR A 144 -5.08 -2.66 -17.68
C TYR A 144 -5.48 -2.06 -16.33
N CYS A 145 -4.54 -2.12 -15.39
CA CYS A 145 -4.62 -1.48 -14.09
C CYS A 145 -3.85 -0.15 -14.09
N THR A 146 -4.46 0.90 -13.54
CA THR A 146 -3.84 2.21 -13.28
C THR A 146 -3.96 2.58 -11.80
N GLY A 147 -3.39 3.72 -11.38
CA GLY A 147 -3.61 4.26 -10.03
C GLY A 147 -2.68 3.71 -8.92
N TYR A 148 -1.53 3.15 -9.29
CA TYR A 148 -0.52 2.71 -8.33
C TYR A 148 0.19 3.89 -7.63
N LEU A 149 0.30 3.87 -6.29
CA LEU A 149 0.71 5.04 -5.49
C LEU A 149 2.21 5.19 -5.20
N LYS A 150 3.07 4.21 -5.55
CA LYS A 150 4.51 4.26 -5.20
C LYS A 150 5.45 4.53 -6.37
N SER A 151 4.96 5.10 -7.45
CA SER A 151 5.85 5.70 -8.45
C SER A 151 6.49 6.99 -7.91
N LYS A 152 7.65 7.35 -8.47
CA LYS A 152 8.44 8.55 -8.11
C LYS A 152 8.75 9.34 -9.38
N GLY A 153 8.98 10.65 -9.23
CA GLY A 153 9.27 11.55 -10.35
C GLY A 153 8.10 11.65 -11.32
N GLU A 154 8.38 11.81 -12.61
CA GLU A 154 7.39 11.91 -13.70
C GLU A 154 6.38 10.74 -13.70
N LYS A 155 6.83 9.54 -13.34
CA LYS A 155 5.96 8.35 -13.22
C LYS A 155 4.92 8.45 -12.11
N LYS A 156 5.04 9.41 -11.19
CA LYS A 156 4.04 9.67 -10.14
C LYS A 156 2.84 10.43 -10.69
N GLU A 157 3.06 11.33 -11.63
CA GLU A 157 2.01 12.18 -12.20
C GLU A 157 1.19 11.41 -13.23
N ASN A 158 1.84 10.54 -14.02
CA ASN A 158 1.17 9.67 -14.96
C ASN A 158 1.82 8.27 -14.99
N PRO A 159 1.50 7.38 -14.03
CA PRO A 159 2.08 6.04 -14.02
C PRO A 159 1.57 5.23 -15.22
N ASP A 160 2.50 4.60 -15.94
CA ASP A 160 2.16 3.69 -17.04
C ASP A 160 1.15 2.63 -16.58
N PRO A 161 0.06 2.42 -17.35
CA PRO A 161 -0.85 1.31 -17.12
C PRO A 161 -0.12 -0.03 -17.12
N ARG A 162 -0.62 -0.98 -16.34
CA ARG A 162 -0.05 -2.33 -16.25
C ARG A 162 -1.07 -3.37 -16.73
N PRO A 163 -0.66 -4.42 -17.43
CA PRO A 163 -1.57 -5.51 -17.78
C PRO A 163 -2.33 -6.02 -16.55
N PHE A 164 -3.64 -6.24 -16.71
CA PHE A 164 -4.49 -6.77 -15.66
C PHE A 164 -4.06 -8.21 -15.30
N LEU A 165 -3.77 -8.43 -14.02
CA LEU A 165 -3.43 -9.72 -13.45
C LEU A 165 -4.21 -9.89 -12.15
N SER A 166 -4.98 -10.97 -12.07
CA SER A 166 -5.89 -11.22 -10.95
C SER A 166 -6.13 -12.72 -10.73
N MET A 167 -6.53 -13.05 -9.50
CA MET A 167 -7.08 -14.37 -9.19
C MET A 167 -8.44 -14.59 -9.83
N GLU A 168 -9.33 -13.58 -9.80
CA GLU A 168 -10.56 -13.56 -10.60
C GLU A 168 -10.19 -13.33 -12.06
N LYS A 169 -10.59 -14.25 -12.94
CA LYS A 169 -10.20 -14.24 -14.36
C LYS A 169 -11.07 -13.33 -15.21
N ASN A 170 -12.32 -13.08 -14.79
CA ASN A 170 -13.18 -12.12 -15.46
C ASN A 170 -12.80 -10.69 -15.03
N PRO A 171 -12.22 -9.86 -15.91
CA PRO A 171 -11.80 -8.50 -15.55
C PRO A 171 -12.99 -7.58 -15.21
N GLU A 172 -14.16 -7.81 -15.79
CA GLU A 172 -15.37 -7.03 -15.46
C GLU A 172 -15.84 -7.34 -14.05
N ARG A 173 -15.84 -8.62 -13.67
CA ARG A 173 -16.16 -9.04 -12.29
C ARG A 173 -15.13 -8.52 -11.30
N ALA A 174 -13.84 -8.60 -11.62
CA ALA A 174 -12.79 -8.04 -10.77
C ALA A 174 -12.93 -6.52 -10.59
N ARG A 175 -13.31 -5.80 -11.66
CA ARG A 175 -13.63 -4.38 -11.61
C ARG A 175 -14.85 -4.11 -10.75
N GLU A 176 -15.92 -4.89 -10.89
CA GLU A 176 -17.14 -4.77 -10.07
C GLU A 176 -16.84 -4.94 -8.58
N LEU A 177 -16.08 -5.99 -8.21
CA LEU A 177 -15.68 -6.24 -6.83
C LEU A 177 -14.80 -5.12 -6.26
N LEU A 178 -13.87 -4.57 -7.06
CA LEU A 178 -13.05 -3.44 -6.65
C LEU A 178 -13.90 -2.18 -6.42
N THR A 179 -14.79 -1.85 -7.35
CA THR A 179 -15.69 -0.70 -7.25
C THR A 179 -16.64 -0.84 -6.04
N TRP A 180 -17.18 -2.03 -5.80
CA TRP A 180 -18.02 -2.33 -4.65
C TRP A 180 -17.32 -2.02 -3.31
N ILE A 181 -16.07 -2.43 -3.15
CA ILE A 181 -15.24 -2.08 -1.99
C ILE A 181 -14.99 -0.57 -1.91
N GLN A 182 -14.63 0.07 -3.03
CA GLN A 182 -14.35 1.50 -3.09
C GLN A 182 -15.57 2.34 -2.71
N ASP A 183 -16.76 1.98 -3.20
CA ASP A 183 -18.01 2.67 -2.93
C ASP A 183 -18.43 2.51 -1.47
N ALA A 184 -18.26 1.33 -0.88
CA ALA A 184 -18.51 1.14 0.55
C ALA A 184 -17.57 1.98 1.42
N ILE A 185 -16.29 2.12 1.03
CA ILE A 185 -15.34 3.01 1.72
C ILE A 185 -15.77 4.48 1.56
N LYS A 186 -16.13 4.90 0.35
CA LYS A 186 -16.58 6.27 0.06
C LYS A 186 -17.85 6.61 0.83
N ALA A 187 -18.77 5.66 0.96
CA ALA A 187 -20.00 5.76 1.75
C ALA A 187 -19.77 5.59 3.27
N LYS A 188 -18.52 5.39 3.72
CA LYS A 188 -18.15 5.13 5.12
C LYS A 188 -18.82 3.88 5.73
N LYS A 189 -19.32 2.96 4.90
CA LYS A 189 -19.88 1.67 5.31
C LYS A 189 -18.79 0.62 5.55
N LEU A 190 -17.63 0.81 4.95
CA LEU A 190 -16.43 0.00 5.16
C LEU A 190 -15.26 0.92 5.51
N ARG A 191 -14.42 0.54 6.46
CA ARG A 191 -13.28 1.37 6.85
C ARG A 191 -12.13 1.25 5.85
N ASP A 192 -11.57 2.39 5.47
CA ASP A 192 -10.35 2.48 4.66
C ASP A 192 -9.18 1.79 5.41
N PRO A 193 -8.47 0.84 4.79
CA PRO A 193 -7.42 0.06 5.46
C PRO A 193 -6.19 0.89 5.84
N VAL A 194 -6.05 2.13 5.39
CA VAL A 194 -4.94 3.02 5.76
C VAL A 194 -5.27 4.07 6.82
N TYR A 195 -6.48 4.05 7.38
CA TYR A 195 -6.90 4.98 8.44
C TYR A 195 -7.40 4.27 9.70
N THR A 196 -7.18 4.89 10.87
CA THR A 196 -7.74 4.49 12.16
C THR A 196 -9.17 4.98 12.33
N GLU A 197 -9.80 4.57 13.44
CA GLU A 197 -11.08 5.09 13.94
C GLU A 197 -11.11 6.61 14.06
N SER A 198 -10.03 7.14 14.62
CA SER A 198 -9.84 8.58 14.81
C SER A 198 -9.51 9.35 13.51
N GLY A 199 -9.48 8.68 12.35
CA GLY A 199 -9.09 9.29 11.07
C GLY A 199 -7.58 9.49 10.90
N THR A 200 -6.76 8.96 11.81
CA THR A 200 -5.30 9.04 11.71
C THR A 200 -4.80 8.06 10.66
N ARG A 201 -3.90 8.49 9.76
CA ARG A 201 -3.31 7.60 8.76
C ARG A 201 -2.42 6.54 9.41
N SER A 202 -2.93 5.33 9.56
CA SER A 202 -2.21 4.16 10.06
C SER A 202 -2.83 2.87 9.54
N ALA A 203 -2.00 1.97 9.02
CA ALA A 203 -2.41 0.63 8.61
C ALA A 203 -2.39 -0.38 9.77
N TRP A 204 -2.01 0.04 10.98
CA TRP A 204 -1.90 -0.86 12.14
C TRP A 204 -3.19 -1.64 12.43
N PRO A 205 -4.39 -1.02 12.47
CA PRO A 205 -5.64 -1.76 12.73
C PRO A 205 -5.99 -2.79 11.64
N PHE A 206 -5.58 -2.53 10.40
CA PHE A 206 -5.75 -3.49 9.31
C PHE A 206 -4.75 -4.64 9.44
N ASN A 207 -3.49 -4.35 9.74
CA ASN A 207 -2.46 -5.36 9.96
C ASN A 207 -2.76 -6.29 11.14
N GLU A 208 -3.33 -5.76 12.23
CA GLU A 208 -3.76 -6.60 13.36
C GLU A 208 -4.92 -7.52 12.98
N PHE A 209 -5.84 -7.05 12.15
CA PHE A 209 -6.91 -7.90 11.62
C PHE A 209 -6.36 -9.05 10.77
N LEU A 210 -5.37 -8.79 9.91
CA LEU A 210 -4.72 -9.82 9.08
C LEU A 210 -4.04 -10.94 9.89
N LYS A 211 -3.73 -10.71 11.17
CA LYS A 211 -3.09 -11.70 12.05
C LYS A 211 -4.08 -12.62 12.77
N GLN A 212 -5.39 -12.36 12.69
CA GLN A 212 -6.40 -13.16 13.39
C GLN A 212 -6.59 -14.52 12.70
N GLU A 213 -6.66 -15.62 13.47
CA GLU A 213 -6.98 -16.96 12.96
C GLU A 213 -8.19 -17.58 13.69
N PRO A 214 -9.25 -18.02 12.98
CA PRO A 214 -9.78 -17.43 11.73
C PRO A 214 -10.21 -15.96 11.97
N TYR A 215 -10.55 -15.20 10.92
CA TYR A 215 -11.22 -13.91 11.12
C TYR A 215 -12.43 -14.17 12.00
N LYS A 216 -12.38 -13.72 13.26
CA LYS A 216 -13.57 -13.74 14.08
C LYS A 216 -14.50 -12.80 13.32
N SER A 217 -15.62 -13.33 12.83
CA SER A 217 -16.78 -12.50 12.54
C SER A 217 -17.05 -11.76 13.84
N ILE A 218 -16.53 -10.54 13.95
CA ILE A 218 -16.94 -9.61 14.98
C ILE A 218 -18.40 -9.39 14.62
N GLN A 219 -19.30 -10.08 15.33
CA GLN A 219 -20.66 -9.61 15.45
C GLN A 219 -20.51 -8.17 15.91
N GLU A 220 -20.78 -7.23 15.01
CA GLU A 220 -20.85 -5.82 15.35
C GLU A 220 -21.87 -5.74 16.50
N LEU A 221 -21.35 -5.51 17.71
CA LEU A 221 -22.17 -5.26 18.87
C LEU A 221 -22.96 -3.98 18.58
N HIS A 222 -24.28 -4.12 18.65
CA HIS A 222 -25.32 -3.10 18.48
C HIS A 222 -24.99 -1.75 19.14
#